data_AF-A0A9E4EPY1-F1
#
_entry.id   AF-A0A9E4EPY1-F1
#
_cell.length_a   1.000
_cell.length_b   1.000
_cell.length_c   1.000
_cell.angle_alpha   90.00
_cell.angle_beta   90.00
_cell.angle_gamma   90.00
#
_symmetry.space_group_name_H-M   'P 1'
#
loop_
_entity.id
_entity.type
_entity.pdbx_description
1 polymer ?
#
loop_
_entity_poly.entity_id
_entity_poly.type
_entity_poly.pdbx_seq_one_letter_code
_entity_poly.pdbx_strand_id
1 'polypeptide(L)'
;TETLRAVFLDPLSEHPQDSTTLAKRREPGDRVASLARQFNFTVPDEQYFNAGFRLQSFVNQHPLTSPSVFNFYLPTFSPPGLLSSMGLVAPEFQITNSNTIFGITNQLDLGVFLDGGLFDAWEPVDTGELDLSSYVHIADDPDELMRRLDIVMTYGHMSPEARQVIMDAIAWMPDPLMRVQHALYLTALSPDYAVED
;
A
#
# COMPACT_ATOMS: atom_id res chain seq x y z
N THR A 1 -25.51 -4.49 17.26
CA THR A 1 -25.80 -5.65 16.38
C THR A 1 -26.42 -5.28 15.04
N GLU A 2 -26.87 -4.03 14.82
CA GLU A 2 -27.39 -3.60 13.51
C GLU A 2 -26.31 -3.21 12.48
N THR A 3 -25.11 -2.83 12.91
CA THR A 3 -24.00 -2.45 12.01
C THR A 3 -23.43 -3.62 11.22
N LEU A 4 -23.34 -4.81 11.81
CA LEU A 4 -22.94 -6.02 11.08
C LEU A 4 -23.99 -6.43 10.04
N ARG A 5 -25.28 -6.21 10.34
CA ARG A 5 -26.38 -6.54 9.43
C ARG A 5 -26.43 -5.59 8.22
N ALA A 6 -26.04 -4.34 8.39
CA ALA A 6 -25.97 -3.36 7.30
C ALA A 6 -24.87 -3.67 6.27
N VAL A 7 -23.72 -4.20 6.72
CA VAL A 7 -22.63 -4.63 5.81
C VAL A 7 -23.03 -5.88 5.03
N PHE A 8 -23.69 -6.85 5.68
CA PHE A 8 -24.09 -8.10 5.04
C PHE A 8 -25.34 -8.01 4.15
N LEU A 9 -26.15 -6.96 4.29
CA LEU A 9 -27.36 -6.75 3.47
C LEU A 9 -27.17 -5.69 2.38
N ASP A 10 -25.94 -5.19 2.21
CA ASP A 10 -25.62 -4.37 1.05
C ASP A 10 -25.79 -5.23 -0.22
N PRO A 11 -26.62 -4.83 -1.19
CA PRO A 11 -26.73 -5.50 -2.50
C PRO A 11 -25.39 -5.66 -3.21
N LEU A 12 -24.36 -4.88 -2.84
CA LEU A 12 -22.98 -5.01 -3.32
C LEU A 12 -22.25 -6.24 -2.76
N SER A 13 -22.69 -6.81 -1.65
CA SER A 13 -22.10 -8.00 -1.02
C SER A 13 -22.49 -9.31 -1.73
N GLU A 14 -23.54 -9.31 -2.56
CA GLU A 14 -24.05 -10.53 -3.21
C GLU A 14 -23.37 -10.81 -4.57
N HIS A 15 -22.70 -9.82 -5.17
CA HIS A 15 -22.10 -9.96 -6.52
C HIS A 15 -20.73 -9.24 -6.67
N PRO A 16 -19.65 -9.72 -6.02
CA PRO A 16 -18.30 -9.17 -6.22
C PRO A 16 -17.72 -9.41 -7.62
N GLN A 17 -18.35 -10.27 -8.44
CA GLN A 17 -17.85 -10.68 -9.77
C GLN A 17 -18.25 -9.72 -10.91
N ASP A 18 -19.19 -8.78 -10.68
CA ASP A 18 -19.59 -7.75 -11.66
C ASP A 18 -18.90 -6.39 -11.42
N SER A 19 -17.88 -6.34 -10.54
CA SER A 19 -17.32 -5.11 -9.96
C SER A 19 -16.21 -4.42 -10.79
N THR A 20 -16.18 -4.60 -12.12
CA THR A 20 -15.21 -3.87 -12.98
C THR A 20 -15.28 -2.33 -12.85
N THR A 21 -16.28 -1.81 -12.13
CA THR A 21 -16.54 -0.39 -11.86
C THR A 21 -16.31 0.09 -10.42
N LEU A 22 -15.95 -0.76 -9.45
CA LEU A 22 -15.91 -0.37 -8.02
C LEU A 22 -14.52 -0.33 -7.37
N ALA A 23 -13.51 -0.93 -7.99
CA ALA A 23 -12.14 -0.88 -7.49
C ALA A 23 -11.57 0.55 -7.63
N LYS A 24 -11.22 1.19 -6.52
CA LYS A 24 -10.57 2.51 -6.52
C LYS A 24 -9.07 2.36 -6.33
N ARG A 25 -8.31 3.38 -6.71
CA ARG A 25 -6.86 3.36 -6.51
C ARG A 25 -6.51 3.82 -5.09
N ARG A 26 -5.64 3.09 -4.40
CA ARG A 26 -5.07 3.52 -3.11
C ARG A 26 -4.23 4.78 -3.28
N GLU A 27 -4.48 5.79 -2.45
CA GLU A 27 -3.68 7.01 -2.45
C GLU A 27 -2.25 6.73 -1.98
N PRO A 28 -1.25 7.51 -2.44
CA PRO A 28 0.13 7.33 -2.00
C PRO A 28 0.30 7.36 -0.48
N GLY A 29 -0.33 8.31 0.22
CA GLY A 29 -0.31 8.38 1.68
C GLY A 29 -0.94 7.15 2.36
N ASP A 30 -2.03 6.65 1.80
CA ASP A 30 -2.72 5.47 2.32
C ASP A 30 -1.91 4.19 2.12
N ARG A 31 -1.07 4.10 1.08
CA ARG A 31 -0.13 2.97 0.91
C ARG A 31 0.86 2.87 2.06
N VAL A 32 1.36 4.00 2.54
CA VAL A 32 2.26 4.08 3.71
C VAL A 32 1.53 3.64 4.98
N ALA A 33 0.33 4.20 5.22
CA ALA A 33 -0.47 3.87 6.39
C ALA A 33 -0.94 2.40 6.39
N SER A 34 -1.32 1.87 5.23
CA SER A 34 -1.69 0.47 5.03
C SER A 34 -0.53 -0.46 5.36
N LEU A 35 0.66 -0.16 4.83
CA LEU A 35 1.84 -0.98 5.12
C LEU A 35 2.18 -0.99 6.62
N ALA A 36 2.15 0.18 7.25
CA ALA A 36 2.38 0.29 8.69
C ALA A 36 1.41 -0.57 9.50
N ARG A 37 0.12 -0.59 9.11
CA ARG A 37 -0.90 -1.41 9.79
C ARG A 37 -0.76 -2.90 9.50
N GLN A 38 -0.49 -3.27 8.26
CA GLN A 38 -0.41 -4.68 7.81
C GLN A 38 0.75 -5.44 8.45
N PHE A 39 1.83 -4.74 8.80
CA PHE A 39 3.05 -5.31 9.35
C PHE A 39 3.36 -4.77 10.76
N ASN A 40 2.34 -4.40 11.52
CA ASN A 40 2.45 -3.99 12.93
C ASN A 40 3.63 -3.05 13.22
N PHE A 41 3.71 -1.93 12.50
CA PHE A 41 4.80 -0.97 12.67
C PHE A 41 4.89 -0.48 14.12
N THR A 42 6.08 -0.57 14.71
CA THR A 42 6.35 -0.16 16.09
C THR A 42 7.56 0.76 16.18
N VAL A 43 7.55 1.68 17.14
CA VAL A 43 8.71 2.52 17.47
C VAL A 43 9.21 2.14 18.87
N PRO A 44 10.53 1.95 19.10
CA PRO A 44 11.08 1.48 20.38
C PRO A 44 10.69 2.32 21.61
N ASP A 45 10.63 3.64 21.46
CA ASP A 45 10.25 4.58 22.53
C ASP A 45 8.73 4.88 22.57
N GLU A 46 7.95 4.19 21.73
CA GLU A 46 6.51 4.39 21.51
C GLU A 46 6.12 5.81 21.07
N GLN A 47 7.08 6.63 20.62
CA GLN A 47 6.83 7.96 20.09
C GLN A 47 6.66 7.91 18.57
N TYR A 48 5.41 7.75 18.13
CA TYR A 48 5.02 7.72 16.71
C TYR A 48 5.03 9.11 16.07
N PHE A 49 6.11 9.88 16.26
CA PHE A 49 6.24 11.20 15.67
C PHE A 49 6.39 11.10 14.15
N ASN A 50 5.63 11.92 13.45
CA ASN A 50 5.77 12.11 12.02
C ASN A 50 5.34 13.53 11.67
N ALA A 51 6.28 14.38 11.28
CA ALA A 51 5.97 15.75 10.88
C ALA A 51 5.22 15.83 9.53
N GLY A 52 5.23 14.77 8.72
CA GLY A 52 4.52 14.72 7.44
C GLY A 52 5.22 15.43 6.28
N PHE A 53 6.28 16.20 6.52
CA PHE A 53 7.01 16.96 5.48
C PHE A 53 7.68 16.07 4.42
N ARG A 54 8.19 14.89 4.81
CA ARG A 54 8.75 13.94 3.84
C ARG A 54 7.68 13.39 2.91
N LEU A 55 6.55 12.94 3.47
CA LEU A 55 5.41 12.48 2.68
C LEU A 55 4.90 13.59 1.76
N GLN A 56 4.82 14.82 2.25
CA GLN A 56 4.47 15.98 1.44
C GLN A 56 5.44 16.18 0.27
N SER A 57 6.75 16.09 0.52
CA SER A 57 7.78 16.30 -0.49
C SER A 57 7.80 15.22 -1.55
N PHE A 58 7.48 13.97 -1.19
CA PHE A 58 7.51 12.83 -2.09
C PHE A 58 6.21 12.65 -2.88
N VAL A 59 5.06 12.82 -2.23
CA VAL A 59 3.77 12.49 -2.83
C VAL A 59 2.79 13.66 -2.88
N ASN A 60 3.20 14.87 -2.48
CA ASN A 60 2.37 16.07 -2.42
C ASN A 60 1.14 15.94 -1.49
N GLN A 61 1.21 15.04 -0.50
CA GLN A 61 0.18 14.87 0.52
C GLN A 61 0.79 15.09 1.89
N HIS A 62 0.28 16.09 2.61
CA HIS A 62 0.59 16.28 4.02
C HIS A 62 -0.67 16.00 4.85
N PRO A 63 -0.63 15.10 5.83
CA PRO A 63 -1.80 14.80 6.66
C PRO A 63 -2.45 16.07 7.22
N LEU A 64 -3.79 16.10 7.24
CA LEU A 64 -4.60 17.23 7.73
C LEU A 64 -4.47 18.53 6.92
N THR A 65 -3.93 18.50 5.70
CA THR A 65 -3.77 19.69 4.84
C THR A 65 -4.51 19.61 3.51
N SER A 66 -5.56 18.79 3.43
CA SER A 66 -6.38 18.71 2.22
C SER A 66 -6.86 20.11 1.81
N PRO A 67 -6.70 20.52 0.53
CA PRO A 67 -7.11 21.84 0.05
C PRO A 67 -8.64 21.98 -0.02
N SER A 68 -9.38 20.89 0.14
CA SER A 68 -10.85 20.86 0.09
C SER A 68 -11.44 19.90 1.12
N VAL A 69 -12.75 19.99 1.35
CA VAL A 69 -13.50 19.01 2.16
C VAL A 69 -13.65 17.64 1.48
N PHE A 70 -13.30 17.55 0.19
CA PHE A 70 -13.46 16.35 -0.64
C PHE A 70 -12.16 15.55 -0.81
N ASN A 71 -11.05 15.98 -0.21
CA ASN A 71 -9.68 15.45 -0.32
C ASN A 71 -8.74 16.26 -1.26
N PHE A 72 -7.53 15.73 -1.52
CA PHE A 72 -6.46 16.33 -2.35
C PHE A 72 -6.78 16.41 -3.86
N TYR A 73 -7.93 15.90 -4.27
CA TYR A 73 -8.38 15.82 -5.66
C TYR A 73 -9.88 16.13 -5.77
N LEU A 74 -10.34 16.35 -7.00
CA LEU A 74 -11.73 16.64 -7.29
C LEU A 74 -12.53 15.33 -7.37
N PRO A 75 -13.70 15.24 -6.72
CA PRO A 75 -14.51 14.02 -6.73
C PRO A 75 -15.05 13.64 -8.12
N THR A 76 -15.00 14.56 -9.08
CA THR A 76 -15.46 14.37 -10.46
C THR A 76 -14.31 14.26 -11.46
N PHE A 77 -13.07 14.17 -11.01
CA PHE A 77 -11.93 14.04 -11.93
C PHE A 77 -12.00 12.71 -12.68
N SER A 78 -11.82 12.78 -14.00
CA SER A 78 -11.74 11.64 -14.89
C SER A 78 -10.46 11.74 -15.71
N PRO A 79 -9.52 10.79 -15.58
CA PRO A 79 -8.30 10.81 -16.36
C PRO A 79 -8.62 10.58 -17.85
N PRO A 80 -7.89 11.23 -18.77
CA PRO A 80 -8.10 11.04 -20.20
C PRO A 80 -7.80 9.59 -20.61
N GLY A 81 -8.69 8.98 -21.40
CA GLY A 81 -8.49 7.65 -21.96
C GLY A 81 -9.73 6.77 -21.84
N LEU A 82 -9.52 5.50 -21.52
CA LEU A 82 -10.60 4.50 -21.42
C LEU A 82 -11.65 4.87 -20.37
N LEU A 83 -11.23 5.40 -19.22
CA LEU A 83 -12.15 5.76 -18.15
C LEU A 83 -13.05 6.93 -18.56
N SER A 84 -12.48 8.00 -19.12
CA SER A 84 -13.27 9.13 -19.60
C SER A 84 -14.16 8.78 -20.80
N SER A 85 -13.73 7.88 -21.70
CA SER A 85 -14.55 7.43 -22.83
C SER A 85 -15.74 6.57 -22.40
N MET A 86 -15.60 5.88 -21.26
CA MET A 86 -16.68 5.12 -20.60
C MET A 86 -17.53 6.00 -19.66
N GLY A 87 -17.23 7.30 -19.53
CA GLY A 87 -17.94 8.20 -18.62
C GLY A 87 -17.67 7.94 -17.13
N LEU A 88 -16.59 7.21 -16.81
CA LEU A 88 -16.18 6.88 -15.46
C LEU A 88 -15.30 7.98 -14.86
N VAL A 89 -15.41 8.19 -13.56
CA VAL A 89 -14.54 9.07 -12.78
C VAL A 89 -13.51 8.24 -12.02
N ALA A 90 -12.30 8.77 -11.85
CA ALA A 90 -11.27 8.12 -11.05
C ALA A 90 -10.46 9.22 -10.32
N PRO A 91 -11.04 9.82 -9.28
CA PRO A 91 -10.52 11.02 -8.63
C PRO A 91 -9.06 10.93 -8.18
N GLU A 92 -8.66 9.77 -7.66
CA GLU A 92 -7.33 9.48 -7.09
C GLU A 92 -6.22 9.54 -8.16
N PHE A 93 -6.57 9.38 -9.44
CA PHE A 93 -5.61 9.53 -10.53
C PHE A 93 -5.15 10.99 -10.70
N GLN A 94 -5.87 11.98 -10.17
CA GLN A 94 -5.47 13.39 -10.26
C GLN A 94 -4.16 13.66 -9.52
N ILE A 95 -3.92 12.96 -8.40
CA ILE A 95 -2.70 13.09 -7.59
C ILE A 95 -1.65 12.01 -7.92
N THR A 96 -1.98 11.06 -8.80
CA THR A 96 -1.07 9.99 -9.20
C THR A 96 -0.37 10.33 -10.52
N ASN A 97 0.82 10.88 -10.43
CA ASN A 97 1.67 11.24 -11.57
C ASN A 97 3.06 10.62 -11.43
N SER A 98 3.89 10.76 -12.46
CA SER A 98 5.23 10.15 -12.46
C SER A 98 6.06 10.54 -11.24
N ASN A 99 5.98 11.79 -10.78
CA ASN A 99 6.71 12.24 -9.59
C ASN A 99 6.22 11.55 -8.32
N THR A 100 4.90 11.54 -8.09
CA THR A 100 4.34 10.89 -6.89
C THR A 100 4.51 9.37 -6.89
N ILE A 101 4.56 8.73 -8.06
CA ILE A 101 4.91 7.30 -8.21
C ILE A 101 6.35 7.02 -7.78
N PHE A 102 7.33 7.83 -8.22
CA PHE A 102 8.70 7.68 -7.74
C PHE A 102 8.83 8.02 -6.25
N GLY A 103 8.13 9.06 -5.79
CA GLY A 103 8.12 9.45 -4.39
C GLY A 103 7.60 8.37 -3.45
N ILE A 104 6.48 7.73 -3.79
CA ILE A 104 5.96 6.61 -2.98
C ILE A 104 6.88 5.39 -3.03
N THR A 105 7.50 5.12 -4.17
CA THR A 105 8.50 4.05 -4.31
C THR A 105 9.66 4.26 -3.33
N ASN A 106 10.23 5.47 -3.30
CA ASN A 106 11.30 5.82 -2.36
C ASN A 106 10.83 5.77 -0.90
N GLN A 107 9.59 6.19 -0.60
CA GLN A 107 9.07 6.13 0.76
C GLN A 107 8.92 4.69 1.28
N LEU A 108 8.49 3.78 0.41
CA LEU A 108 8.36 2.36 0.74
C LEU A 108 9.73 1.71 0.88
N ASP A 109 10.69 2.05 0.02
CA ASP A 109 12.08 1.58 0.10
C ASP A 109 12.71 1.91 1.47
N LEU A 110 12.57 3.17 1.92
CA LEU A 110 13.03 3.60 3.25
C LEU A 110 12.37 2.80 4.38
N GLY A 111 11.07 2.54 4.28
CA GLY A 111 10.33 1.79 5.30
C GLY A 111 10.67 0.30 5.35
N VAL A 112 11.08 -0.29 4.23
CA VAL A 112 11.36 -1.73 4.15
C VAL A 112 12.82 -2.04 4.43
N PHE A 113 13.75 -1.22 3.93
CA PHE A 113 15.17 -1.52 3.94
C PHE A 113 16.01 -0.66 4.89
N LEU A 114 15.55 0.52 5.29
CA LEU A 114 16.38 1.52 5.97
C LEU A 114 15.85 1.79 7.39
N ASP A 115 16.07 0.83 8.29
CA ASP A 115 15.70 0.86 9.73
C ASP A 115 14.27 1.39 9.97
N GLY A 116 13.35 0.96 9.11
CA GLY A 116 11.94 1.33 9.10
C GLY A 116 11.64 2.83 9.04
N GLY A 117 12.38 3.55 8.19
CA GLY A 117 12.16 4.96 7.82
C GLY A 117 10.84 5.27 7.10
N LEU A 118 9.78 4.50 7.35
CA LEU A 118 8.43 4.66 6.80
C LEU A 118 7.80 6.00 7.23
N PHE A 119 8.19 6.49 8.41
CA PHE A 119 7.79 7.81 8.92
C PHE A 119 9.01 8.68 9.22
N ASP A 120 8.82 9.99 9.22
CA ASP A 120 9.89 10.97 9.46
C ASP A 120 10.09 11.18 10.96
N ALA A 121 11.11 10.52 11.52
CA ALA A 121 11.60 10.74 12.87
C ALA A 121 12.84 11.64 12.84
N TRP A 122 12.88 12.63 13.73
CA TRP A 122 14.05 13.47 13.96
C TRP A 122 14.56 13.23 15.38
N GLU A 123 15.89 13.26 15.56
CA GLU A 123 16.50 13.14 16.88
C GLU A 123 15.84 14.12 17.87
N PRO A 124 15.44 13.67 19.07
CA PRO A 124 15.84 12.42 19.73
C PRO A 124 14.88 11.23 19.55
N VAL A 125 13.95 11.26 18.59
CA VAL A 125 12.96 10.17 18.37
C VAL A 125 13.56 9.06 17.51
N ASP A 126 13.37 7.81 17.92
CA ASP A 126 13.83 6.62 17.19
C ASP A 126 13.02 6.40 15.90
N THR A 127 13.64 5.80 14.87
CA THR A 127 12.89 5.26 13.74
C THR A 127 12.19 3.98 14.17
N GLY A 128 10.97 3.77 13.68
CA GLY A 128 10.26 2.51 13.93
C GLY A 128 10.63 1.44 12.91
N GLU A 129 10.05 0.25 13.03
CA GLU A 129 10.30 -0.89 12.15
C GLU A 129 9.01 -1.68 11.86
N LEU A 130 9.01 -2.41 10.75
CA LEU A 130 7.95 -3.37 10.41
C LEU A 130 8.25 -4.72 11.08
N ASP A 131 7.25 -5.35 11.68
CA ASP A 131 7.37 -6.70 12.22
C ASP A 131 7.34 -7.73 11.09
N LEU A 132 8.54 -8.16 10.67
CA LEU A 132 8.73 -9.18 9.64
C LEU A 132 9.01 -10.57 10.22
N SER A 133 9.01 -10.73 11.55
CA SER A 133 9.47 -11.95 12.23
C SER A 133 8.74 -13.21 11.76
N SER A 134 7.41 -13.13 11.64
CA SER A 134 6.56 -14.23 11.16
C SER A 134 6.79 -14.59 9.69
N TYR A 135 7.19 -13.63 8.87
CA TYR A 135 7.49 -13.83 7.44
C TYR A 135 8.87 -14.43 7.25
N VAL A 136 9.85 -14.02 8.07
CA VAL A 136 11.20 -14.62 8.07
C VAL A 136 11.13 -16.10 8.43
N HIS A 137 10.22 -16.51 9.31
CA HIS A 137 10.03 -17.92 9.66
C HIS A 137 9.59 -18.80 8.48
N ILE A 138 8.86 -18.24 7.51
CA ILE A 138 8.38 -18.93 6.31
C ILE A 138 9.19 -18.59 5.06
N ALA A 139 10.28 -17.84 5.20
CA ALA A 139 11.03 -17.32 4.05
C ALA A 139 11.61 -18.42 3.15
N ASP A 140 11.95 -19.58 3.71
CA ASP A 140 12.49 -20.73 2.98
C ASP A 140 11.43 -21.53 2.19
N ASP A 141 10.17 -21.15 2.33
CA ASP A 141 9.05 -21.60 1.48
C ASP A 141 8.50 -20.39 0.71
N PRO A 142 9.04 -20.07 -0.49
CA PRO A 142 8.61 -18.91 -1.27
C PRO A 142 7.13 -18.95 -1.66
N ASP A 143 6.56 -20.15 -1.84
CA ASP A 143 5.15 -20.29 -2.20
C ASP A 143 4.24 -19.90 -1.03
N GLU A 144 4.58 -20.34 0.19
CA GLU A 144 3.90 -19.98 1.42
C GLU A 144 4.09 -18.49 1.75
N LEU A 145 5.30 -17.95 1.58
CA LEU A 145 5.59 -16.52 1.74
C LEU A 145 4.69 -15.67 0.82
N MET A 146 4.66 -15.99 -0.47
CA MET A 146 3.84 -15.25 -1.44
C MET A 146 2.35 -15.39 -1.15
N ARG A 147 1.88 -16.58 -0.75
CA ARG A 147 0.49 -16.79 -0.35
C ARG A 147 0.11 -15.92 0.86
N ARG A 148 1.02 -15.78 1.84
CA ARG A 148 0.79 -14.94 3.01
C ARG A 148 0.77 -13.46 2.65
N LEU A 149 1.71 -13.00 1.82
CA LEU A 149 1.76 -11.63 1.35
C LEU A 149 0.53 -11.26 0.51
N ASP A 150 0.06 -12.18 -0.35
CA ASP A 150 -1.16 -11.98 -1.14
C ASP A 150 -2.39 -11.73 -0.25
N ILE A 151 -2.58 -12.57 0.77
CA ILE A 151 -3.70 -12.39 1.70
C ILE A 151 -3.60 -11.06 2.46
N VAL A 152 -2.40 -10.70 2.93
CA VAL A 152 -2.21 -9.54 3.82
C VAL A 152 -2.21 -8.22 3.05
N MET A 153 -1.59 -8.19 1.87
CA MET A 153 -1.33 -6.95 1.13
C MET A 153 -2.38 -6.71 0.05
N THR A 154 -2.77 -7.74 -0.69
CA THR A 154 -3.65 -7.68 -1.87
C THR A 154 -5.00 -8.35 -1.65
N TYR A 155 -5.33 -8.71 -0.41
CA TYR A 155 -6.60 -9.34 -0.03
C TYR A 155 -6.91 -10.64 -0.78
N GLY A 156 -5.90 -11.35 -1.29
CA GLY A 156 -6.07 -12.56 -2.10
C GLY A 156 -6.27 -12.31 -3.60
N HIS A 157 -6.04 -11.08 -4.07
CA HIS A 157 -6.20 -10.66 -5.46
C HIS A 157 -4.87 -10.41 -6.19
N MET A 158 -3.73 -10.92 -5.69
CA MET A 158 -2.46 -10.86 -6.41
C MET A 158 -2.57 -11.60 -7.75
N SER A 159 -2.22 -10.91 -8.83
CA SER A 159 -2.21 -11.49 -10.17
C SER A 159 -1.15 -12.59 -10.29
N PRO A 160 -1.41 -13.67 -11.07
CA PRO A 160 -0.41 -14.70 -11.34
C PRO A 160 0.89 -14.12 -11.93
N GLU A 161 0.76 -13.09 -12.77
CA GLU A 161 1.89 -12.40 -13.38
C GLU A 161 2.75 -11.68 -12.34
N ALA A 162 2.14 -10.89 -11.44
CA ALA A 162 2.89 -10.23 -10.36
C ALA A 162 3.55 -11.24 -9.44
N ARG A 163 2.82 -12.30 -9.06
CA ARG A 163 3.36 -13.39 -8.23
C ARG A 163 4.61 -14.00 -8.87
N GLN A 164 4.56 -14.33 -10.17
CA GLN A 164 5.70 -14.93 -10.85
C GLN A 164 6.91 -13.99 -10.90
N VAL A 165 6.70 -12.72 -11.22
CA VAL A 165 7.80 -11.72 -11.25
C VAL A 165 8.48 -11.60 -9.89
N ILE A 166 7.70 -11.59 -8.81
CA ILE A 166 8.24 -11.50 -7.45
C ILE A 166 9.00 -12.78 -7.10
N MET A 167 8.43 -13.96 -7.38
CA MET A 167 9.08 -15.26 -7.17
C MET A 167 10.43 -15.35 -7.88
N ASP A 168 10.49 -14.92 -9.14
CA ASP A 168 11.73 -14.92 -9.94
C ASP A 168 12.78 -13.97 -9.34
N ALA A 169 12.36 -12.81 -8.83
CA ALA A 169 13.26 -11.84 -8.22
C ALA A 169 13.87 -12.35 -6.91
N ILE A 170 13.09 -13.04 -6.07
CA ILE A 170 13.54 -13.49 -4.75
C ILE A 170 14.26 -14.86 -4.77
N ALA A 171 14.15 -15.62 -5.86
CA ALA A 171 14.70 -16.98 -5.99
C ALA A 171 16.20 -17.08 -5.69
N TRP A 172 16.96 -16.02 -5.97
CA TRP A 172 18.42 -16.00 -5.82
C TRP A 172 18.90 -15.37 -4.52
N MET A 173 17.99 -15.00 -3.62
CA MET A 173 18.33 -14.33 -2.36
C MET A 173 18.61 -15.38 -1.28
N PRO A 174 19.86 -15.50 -0.79
CA PRO A 174 20.20 -16.51 0.21
C PRO A 174 19.75 -16.12 1.62
N ASP A 175 19.73 -14.82 1.94
CA ASP A 175 19.36 -14.32 3.25
C ASP A 175 17.82 -14.27 3.40
N PRO A 176 17.24 -14.93 4.44
CA PRO A 176 15.80 -14.96 4.67
C PRO A 176 15.16 -13.58 4.83
N LEU A 177 15.82 -12.65 5.53
CA LEU A 177 15.29 -11.31 5.77
C LEU A 177 15.28 -10.51 4.47
N MET A 178 16.38 -10.51 3.71
CA MET A 178 16.45 -9.87 2.40
C MET A 178 15.36 -10.42 1.47
N ARG A 179 15.15 -11.74 1.46
CA ARG A 179 14.11 -12.39 0.64
C ARG A 179 12.72 -11.84 0.97
N VAL A 180 12.38 -11.77 2.25
CA VAL A 180 11.09 -11.23 2.73
C VAL A 180 10.97 -9.75 2.39
N GLN A 181 11.99 -8.95 2.67
CA GLN A 181 11.97 -7.50 2.39
C GLN A 181 11.74 -7.23 0.90
N HIS A 182 12.41 -7.94 0.00
CA HIS A 182 12.21 -7.76 -1.44
C HIS A 182 10.85 -8.28 -1.90
N ALA A 183 10.37 -9.41 -1.39
CA ALA A 183 9.03 -9.91 -1.70
C ALA A 183 7.94 -8.89 -1.30
N LEU A 184 8.05 -8.35 -0.08
CA LEU A 184 7.16 -7.33 0.45
C LEU A 184 7.26 -6.04 -0.36
N TYR A 185 8.47 -5.55 -0.62
CA TYR A 185 8.68 -4.31 -1.38
C TYR A 185 8.11 -4.40 -2.80
N LEU A 186 8.41 -5.48 -3.53
CA LEU A 186 7.89 -5.67 -4.89
C LEU A 186 6.36 -5.85 -4.89
N THR A 187 5.81 -6.55 -3.90
CA THR A 187 4.35 -6.62 -3.71
C THR A 187 3.78 -5.24 -3.47
N ALA A 188 4.40 -4.44 -2.59
CA ALA A 188 3.97 -3.09 -2.29
C ALA A 188 4.02 -2.19 -3.54
N LEU A 189 4.93 -2.41 -4.49
CA LEU A 189 5.02 -1.67 -5.75
C LEU A 189 4.06 -2.16 -6.84
N SER A 190 3.51 -3.36 -6.70
CA SER A 190 2.64 -3.96 -7.70
C SER A 190 1.35 -3.15 -7.91
N PRO A 191 0.76 -3.18 -9.13
CA PRO A 191 -0.56 -2.62 -9.37
C PRO A 191 -1.63 -3.23 -8.45
N ASP A 192 -1.52 -4.52 -8.15
CA ASP A 192 -2.47 -5.26 -7.32
C ASP A 192 -2.56 -4.68 -5.89
N TYR A 193 -1.45 -4.19 -5.34
CA TYR A 193 -1.44 -3.51 -4.03
C TYR A 193 -1.93 -2.05 -4.09
N ALA A 194 -1.92 -1.45 -5.28
CA ALA A 194 -2.35 -0.08 -5.50
C ALA A 194 -3.88 0.05 -5.65
N VAL A 195 -4.63 -1.05 -5.50
CA VAL A 195 -6.08 -1.09 -5.55
C VAL A 195 -6.65 -1.22 -4.13
N GLU A 196 -7.77 -0.54 -3.86
CA GLU A 196 -8.58 -0.74 -2.66
C GLU A 196 -10.01 -1.13 -3.06
N ASP A 197 -10.58 -2.04 -2.28
CA ASP A 197 -12.00 -2.42 -2.30
C ASP A 197 -12.81 -1.63 -1.26
#